data_AF-L0GYV7-F1
#
_entry.id   AF-L0GYV7-F1
#
_cell.length_a   1.000
_cell.length_b   1.000
_cell.length_c   1.000
_cell.angle_alpha   90.00
_cell.angle_beta   90.00
_cell.angle_gamma   90.00
#
_symmetry.space_group_name_H-M   'P 1'
#
loop_
_entity.id
_entity.type
_entity.pdbx_description
1 polymer ?
#
loop_
_entity_poly.entity_id
_entity_poly.type
_entity_poly.pdbx_seq_one_letter_code
_entity_poly.pdbx_strand_id
1 'polypeptide(L)'
;MSDERLVQGESRIWDRYEEVFLNRMQGCLDRDDYTEYCSFRHAAGTHVEARSRVYQGSKLDRVMINQYALKRGRGGLVIFGFPCVEYAIPSFLLHIGGMPPERTLAIMDLSPSSPTLDMGPFAAVSAAHRAALDLPATGVEWLRSVTSPHLLHCAFKPLDPERFLATFDATVTTWRDAYIDPATHDGDAASVQARREAVLEMKRILFQNDPAFPVFTRTFGRAMSDVLAEAAFGGEPGLALAEAIEPPPAPGSWVNKKLGIAWNADAQERVHEAPAFLRPMIRRIIEKEAAKEGVSLIAVDLVKRCEQKYRSRMEL
;
A
#
# COMPACT_ATOMS: atom_id res chain seq x y z
N MET A 1 -12.56 -27.71 15.25
CA MET A 1 -11.66 -27.55 16.43
C MET A 1 -10.16 -27.47 16.11
N SER A 2 -9.73 -27.68 14.85
CA SER A 2 -8.33 -27.49 14.40
C SER A 2 -8.08 -26.21 13.60
N ASP A 3 -9.11 -25.64 12.96
CA ASP A 3 -8.99 -24.43 12.12
C ASP A 3 -8.87 -23.12 12.94
N GLU A 4 -9.66 -22.98 14.02
CA GLU A 4 -9.63 -21.78 14.87
C GLU A 4 -8.27 -21.56 15.56
N ARG A 5 -7.56 -22.63 15.92
CA ARG A 5 -6.24 -22.54 16.56
C ARG A 5 -5.11 -22.11 15.62
N LEU A 6 -5.30 -22.26 14.30
CA LEU A 6 -4.31 -21.88 13.29
C LEU A 6 -4.58 -20.48 12.72
N VAL A 7 -5.85 -20.07 12.59
CA VAL A 7 -6.23 -18.66 12.32
C VAL A 7 -5.72 -17.74 13.45
N GLN A 8 -5.76 -18.22 14.70
CA GLN A 8 -5.11 -17.55 15.85
C GLN A 8 -3.57 -17.42 15.71
N GLY A 9 -2.91 -18.22 14.88
CA GLY A 9 -1.46 -18.16 14.65
C GLY A 9 -1.03 -17.07 13.66
N GLU A 10 -1.85 -16.80 12.63
CA GLU A 10 -1.61 -15.73 11.64
C GLU A 10 -1.99 -14.34 12.19
N SER A 11 -3.00 -14.22 13.04
CA SER A 11 -3.29 -12.98 13.82
C SER A 11 -2.08 -12.57 14.66
N ARG A 12 -1.40 -13.54 15.29
CA ARG A 12 -0.30 -13.28 16.24
C ARG A 12 0.93 -12.60 15.65
N ILE A 13 1.23 -12.79 14.35
CA ILE A 13 2.42 -12.14 13.78
C ILE A 13 2.22 -10.64 13.70
N TRP A 14 1.08 -10.19 13.17
CA TRP A 14 0.80 -8.76 13.02
C TRP A 14 0.51 -8.08 14.36
N ASP A 15 -0.08 -8.81 15.31
CA ASP A 15 -0.26 -8.33 16.69
C ASP A 15 1.08 -7.92 17.32
N ARG A 16 2.17 -8.67 17.07
CA ARG A 16 3.51 -8.32 17.56
C ARG A 16 4.05 -7.04 16.92
N TYR A 17 3.83 -6.83 15.62
CA TYR A 17 4.25 -5.59 14.94
C TYR A 17 3.41 -4.39 15.42
N GLU A 18 2.11 -4.55 15.58
CA GLU A 18 1.22 -3.51 16.13
C GLU A 18 1.63 -3.15 17.56
N GLU A 19 1.93 -4.15 18.41
CA GLU A 19 2.41 -3.92 19.78
C GLU A 19 3.73 -3.15 19.81
N VAL A 20 4.73 -3.56 19.02
CA VAL A 20 6.01 -2.85 18.91
C VAL A 20 5.78 -1.41 18.46
N PHE A 21 4.96 -1.21 17.43
CA PHE A 21 4.63 0.12 16.93
C PHE A 21 4.02 1.02 18.00
N LEU A 22 2.93 0.57 18.64
CA LEU A 22 2.21 1.35 19.64
C LEU A 22 3.06 1.63 20.89
N ASN A 23 3.94 0.71 21.26
CA ASN A 23 4.88 0.92 22.37
C ASN A 23 5.95 1.95 22.03
N ARG A 24 6.51 1.93 20.81
CA ARG A 24 7.46 2.95 20.36
C ARG A 24 6.82 4.32 20.20
N MET A 25 5.57 4.38 19.77
CA MET A 25 4.82 5.63 19.59
C MET A 25 4.14 6.13 20.87
N GLN A 26 4.44 5.53 22.02
CA GLN A 26 3.91 5.99 23.30
C GLN A 26 4.31 7.44 23.57
N GLY A 27 3.32 8.29 23.87
CA GLY A 27 3.49 9.73 24.07
C GLY A 27 3.37 10.56 22.79
N CYS A 28 3.38 9.93 21.62
CA CYS A 28 3.15 10.58 20.33
C CYS A 28 1.71 10.38 19.82
N LEU A 29 0.99 9.38 20.34
CA LEU A 29 -0.37 9.00 19.95
C LEU A 29 -1.30 8.85 21.15
N ASP A 30 -2.57 9.20 20.95
CA ASP A 30 -3.65 8.96 21.90
C ASP A 30 -4.10 7.49 21.78
N ARG A 31 -3.48 6.61 22.58
CA ARG A 31 -3.68 5.15 22.48
C ARG A 31 -5.07 4.69 22.95
N ASP A 32 -5.72 5.48 23.77
CA ASP A 32 -7.03 5.18 24.37
C ASP A 32 -8.19 5.84 23.61
N ASP A 33 -7.89 6.65 22.59
CA ASP A 33 -8.87 7.31 21.72
C ASP A 33 -8.56 6.99 20.26
N TYR A 34 -9.21 5.95 19.73
CA TYR A 34 -9.04 5.51 18.36
C TYR A 34 -10.35 5.04 17.76
N THR A 35 -10.46 5.15 16.44
CA THR A 35 -11.57 4.59 15.68
C THR A 35 -11.17 3.24 15.09
N GLU A 36 -12.04 2.23 15.18
CA GLU A 36 -11.82 0.90 14.62
C GLU A 36 -12.91 0.53 13.60
N TYR A 37 -12.47 0.02 12.45
CA TYR A 37 -13.31 -0.52 11.40
C TYR A 37 -12.97 -1.98 11.19
N CYS A 38 -13.98 -2.84 11.26
CA CYS A 38 -13.82 -4.27 11.03
C CYS A 38 -14.75 -4.73 9.91
N SER A 39 -14.21 -5.53 8.99
CA SER A 39 -14.97 -6.14 7.91
C SER A 39 -14.67 -7.63 7.84
N PHE A 40 -15.73 -8.44 7.75
CA PHE A 40 -15.64 -9.89 7.71
C PHE A 40 -16.54 -10.43 6.60
N ARG A 41 -16.03 -11.36 5.81
CA ARG A 41 -16.82 -12.10 4.82
C ARG A 41 -16.56 -13.59 4.96
N HIS A 42 -17.66 -14.31 5.19
CA HIS A 42 -17.69 -15.77 5.19
C HIS A 42 -18.35 -16.27 3.90
N ALA A 43 -17.61 -17.07 3.14
CA ALA A 43 -18.13 -17.80 1.99
C ALA A 43 -17.59 -19.24 2.02
N ALA A 44 -18.20 -20.15 1.25
CA ALA A 44 -17.77 -21.54 1.22
C ALA A 44 -16.26 -21.66 0.87
N GLY A 45 -15.45 -22.04 1.85
CA GLY A 45 -13.99 -22.18 1.70
C GLY A 45 -13.19 -20.88 1.61
N THR A 46 -13.79 -19.70 1.85
CA THR A 46 -13.09 -18.41 1.84
C THR A 46 -13.47 -17.59 3.07
N HIS A 47 -12.46 -17.13 3.80
CA HIS A 47 -12.57 -16.19 4.92
C HIS A 47 -11.75 -14.95 4.57
N VAL A 48 -12.41 -13.80 4.48
CA VAL A 48 -11.74 -12.50 4.32
C VAL A 48 -12.04 -11.65 5.54
N GLU A 49 -11.00 -11.09 6.14
CA GLU A 49 -11.10 -10.16 7.25
C GLU A 49 -10.17 -8.96 7.03
N ALA A 50 -10.59 -7.79 7.49
CA ALA A 50 -9.74 -6.63 7.64
C ALA A 50 -10.14 -5.83 8.89
N ARG A 51 -9.14 -5.40 9.65
CA ARG A 51 -9.26 -4.57 10.86
C ARG A 51 -8.36 -3.35 10.70
N SER A 52 -8.97 -2.18 10.59
CA SER A 52 -8.28 -0.89 10.54
C SER A 52 -8.51 -0.13 11.85
N ARG A 53 -7.43 0.27 12.52
CA ARG A 53 -7.46 1.24 13.63
C ARG A 53 -6.85 2.56 13.18
N VAL A 54 -7.48 3.65 13.56
CA VAL A 54 -7.03 5.01 13.25
C VAL A 54 -6.82 5.76 14.55
N TYR A 55 -5.58 6.19 14.76
CA TYR A 55 -5.11 6.98 15.90
C TYR A 55 -4.73 8.39 15.44
N GLN A 56 -4.69 9.31 16.39
CA GLN A 56 -4.19 10.67 16.19
C GLN A 56 -3.22 11.03 17.33
N GLY A 57 -2.54 12.16 17.19
CA GLY A 57 -1.72 12.73 18.25
C GLY A 57 -1.33 14.17 17.95
N SER A 58 -0.63 14.81 18.89
CA SER A 58 -0.36 16.26 18.83
C SER A 58 0.46 16.74 17.62
N LYS A 59 1.30 15.86 17.03
CA LYS A 59 2.08 16.13 15.82
C LYS A 59 1.73 15.22 14.64
N LEU A 60 0.79 14.28 14.86
CA LEU A 60 0.43 13.24 13.91
C LEU A 60 -1.06 13.33 13.64
N ASP A 61 -1.41 13.82 12.45
CA ASP A 61 -2.79 14.02 12.03
C ASP A 61 -3.55 12.69 11.98
N ARG A 62 -2.88 11.65 11.45
CA ARG A 62 -3.51 10.35 11.26
C ARG A 62 -2.48 9.23 11.22
N VAL A 63 -2.68 8.23 12.06
CA VAL A 63 -1.94 6.96 12.02
C VAL A 63 -2.91 5.80 11.88
N MET A 64 -2.92 5.19 10.69
CA MET A 64 -3.74 4.03 10.39
C MET A 64 -2.91 2.75 10.51
N ILE A 65 -3.44 1.75 11.22
CA ILE A 65 -2.92 0.39 11.30
C ILE A 65 -4.01 -0.55 10.76
N ASN A 66 -3.79 -1.14 9.60
CA ASN A 66 -4.70 -2.08 8.96
C ASN A 66 -4.07 -3.47 8.87
N GLN A 67 -4.68 -4.43 9.54
CA GLN A 67 -4.37 -5.84 9.40
C GLN A 67 -5.43 -6.51 8.54
N TYR A 68 -5.03 -7.37 7.61
CA TYR A 68 -5.98 -8.07 6.76
C TYR A 68 -5.56 -9.51 6.46
N ALA A 69 -6.55 -10.38 6.26
CA ALA A 69 -6.36 -11.71 5.69
C ALA A 69 -7.38 -11.96 4.58
N LEU A 70 -6.90 -12.38 3.40
CA LEU A 70 -7.71 -12.60 2.20
C LEU A 70 -8.08 -14.08 1.98
N LYS A 71 -7.19 -14.96 2.42
CA LYS A 71 -7.36 -16.42 2.46
C LYS A 71 -6.25 -16.98 3.34
N ARG A 72 -6.30 -18.26 3.65
CA ARG A 72 -5.25 -18.95 4.43
C ARG A 72 -3.84 -18.64 3.92
N GLY A 73 -2.96 -18.18 4.81
CA GLY A 73 -1.58 -17.81 4.52
C GLY A 73 -1.41 -16.54 3.70
N ARG A 74 -2.50 -15.87 3.27
CA ARG A 74 -2.45 -14.64 2.48
C ARG A 74 -3.07 -13.49 3.26
N GLY A 75 -2.22 -12.62 3.77
CA GLY A 75 -2.62 -11.46 4.54
C GLY A 75 -1.48 -10.46 4.61
N GLY A 76 -1.65 -9.46 5.47
CA GLY A 76 -0.68 -8.39 5.60
C GLY A 76 -1.00 -7.39 6.68
N LEU A 77 -0.06 -6.46 6.84
CA LEU A 77 -0.11 -5.32 7.72
C LEU A 77 0.23 -4.07 6.91
N VAL A 78 -0.59 -3.04 7.03
CA VAL A 78 -0.36 -1.73 6.44
C VAL A 78 -0.37 -0.72 7.57
N ILE A 79 0.67 0.11 7.65
CA ILE A 79 0.72 1.22 8.57
C ILE A 79 1.03 2.48 7.78
N PHE A 80 0.13 3.46 7.83
CA PHE A 80 0.37 4.79 7.30
C PHE A 80 0.30 5.81 8.42
N GLY A 81 1.40 6.55 8.63
CA GLY A 81 1.46 7.64 9.59
C GLY A 81 1.68 8.96 8.86
N PHE A 82 0.67 9.82 8.86
CA PHE A 82 0.72 11.15 8.28
C PHE A 82 0.88 12.20 9.40
N PRO A 83 1.86 13.10 9.27
CA PRO A 83 2.07 14.18 10.23
C PRO A 83 1.03 15.29 10.04
N CYS A 84 0.82 16.09 11.09
CA CYS A 84 0.22 17.41 10.91
C CYS A 84 1.16 18.27 10.04
N VAL A 85 0.61 18.99 9.07
CA VAL A 85 1.39 19.70 8.03
C VAL A 85 2.17 20.90 8.58
N GLU A 86 1.94 21.28 9.82
CA GLU A 86 2.68 22.27 10.59
C GLU A 86 4.02 21.75 11.10
N TYR A 87 4.29 20.44 11.00
CA TYR A 87 5.55 19.84 11.43
C TYR A 87 6.30 19.22 10.25
N ALA A 88 7.60 19.48 10.18
CA ALA A 88 8.49 18.90 9.17
C ALA A 88 8.88 17.45 9.55
N ILE A 89 7.90 16.55 9.54
CA ILE A 89 8.06 15.12 9.89
C ILE A 89 7.85 14.31 8.61
N PRO A 90 8.68 13.30 8.30
CA PRO A 90 8.43 12.42 7.16
C PRO A 90 7.22 11.53 7.45
N SER A 91 6.46 11.14 6.43
CA SER A 91 5.34 10.21 6.60
C SER A 91 5.85 8.77 6.72
N PHE A 92 5.32 8.02 7.67
CA PHE A 92 5.65 6.61 7.86
C PHE A 92 4.83 5.75 6.90
N LEU A 93 5.50 4.97 6.05
CA LEU A 93 4.85 4.05 5.13
C LEU A 93 5.32 2.63 5.43
N LEU A 94 4.40 1.74 5.75
CA LEU A 94 4.59 0.30 5.74
C LEU A 94 3.46 -0.36 4.96
N HIS A 95 3.83 -1.19 4.01
CA HIS A 95 2.94 -2.17 3.40
C HIS A 95 3.67 -3.50 3.37
N ILE A 96 3.23 -4.46 4.17
CA ILE A 96 3.66 -5.85 4.09
C ILE A 96 2.48 -6.74 3.76
N GLY A 97 2.66 -7.68 2.83
CA GLY A 97 1.63 -8.62 2.43
C GLY A 97 2.16 -9.76 1.57
N GLY A 98 1.25 -10.45 0.88
CA GLY A 98 1.59 -11.64 0.09
C GLY A 98 1.30 -12.91 0.88
N MET A 99 2.24 -13.85 0.89
CA MET A 99 2.20 -15.06 1.74
C MET A 99 3.47 -15.13 2.59
N PRO A 100 3.60 -14.29 3.63
CA PRO A 100 4.80 -14.27 4.46
C PRO A 100 4.91 -15.54 5.33
N PRO A 101 6.15 -16.00 5.62
CA PRO A 101 7.41 -15.37 5.24
C PRO A 101 7.92 -15.71 3.84
N GLU A 102 7.41 -16.75 3.18
CA GLU A 102 8.02 -17.34 1.98
C GLU A 102 7.86 -16.47 0.72
N ARG A 103 6.74 -15.76 0.59
CA ARG A 103 6.45 -14.87 -0.54
C ARG A 103 5.95 -13.52 -0.05
N THR A 104 6.88 -12.75 0.51
CA THR A 104 6.59 -11.44 1.09
C THR A 104 6.74 -10.34 0.06
N LEU A 105 5.69 -9.52 -0.05
CA LEU A 105 5.77 -8.18 -0.61
C LEU A 105 5.93 -7.20 0.54
N ALA A 106 6.97 -6.38 0.53
CA ALA A 106 7.20 -5.37 1.56
C ALA A 106 7.62 -4.05 0.92
N ILE A 107 7.08 -2.95 1.44
CA ILE A 107 7.43 -1.56 1.15
C ILE A 107 7.51 -0.88 2.51
N MET A 108 8.64 -0.27 2.83
CA MET A 108 8.83 0.49 4.06
C MET A 108 9.68 1.74 3.80
N ASP A 109 9.18 2.89 4.23
CA ASP A 109 9.82 4.18 3.99
C ASP A 109 9.47 5.20 5.07
N LEU A 110 10.37 6.16 5.26
CA LEU A 110 10.06 7.46 5.83
C LEU A 110 10.05 8.47 4.68
N SER A 111 8.85 8.75 4.15
CA SER A 111 8.69 9.61 2.97
C SER A 111 8.86 11.08 3.36
N PRO A 112 9.77 11.83 2.72
CA PRO A 112 10.07 13.20 3.12
C PRO A 112 8.87 14.12 2.89
N SER A 113 8.54 14.94 3.89
CA SER A 113 7.51 15.98 3.75
C SER A 113 7.99 17.20 2.95
N SER A 114 9.31 17.37 2.80
CA SER A 114 9.94 18.47 2.07
C SER A 114 11.25 17.99 1.42
N PRO A 115 11.65 18.52 0.25
CA PRO A 115 12.95 18.23 -0.38
C PRO A 115 14.17 18.59 0.47
N THR A 116 14.01 19.49 1.45
CA THR A 116 15.10 19.96 2.32
C THR A 116 15.20 19.21 3.65
N LEU A 117 14.29 18.27 3.91
CA LEU A 117 14.30 17.49 5.15
C LEU A 117 15.54 16.59 5.19
N ASP A 118 16.25 16.61 6.32
CA ASP A 118 17.43 15.76 6.50
C ASP A 118 17.03 14.29 6.65
N MET A 119 17.26 13.50 5.59
CA MET A 119 16.99 12.07 5.59
C MET A 119 18.16 11.22 6.12
N GLY A 120 19.24 11.84 6.61
CA GLY A 120 20.43 11.17 7.13
C GLY A 120 20.15 10.09 8.19
N PRO A 121 19.34 10.35 9.23
CA PRO A 121 18.97 9.33 10.22
C PRO A 121 18.33 8.09 9.59
N PHE A 122 17.34 8.27 8.71
CA PHE A 122 16.71 7.15 8.03
C PHE A 122 17.63 6.47 7.01
N ALA A 123 18.50 7.22 6.34
CA ALA A 123 19.49 6.70 5.40
C ALA A 123 20.41 5.67 6.08
N ALA A 124 20.85 5.94 7.31
CA ALA A 124 21.69 5.05 8.09
C ALA A 124 20.98 3.72 8.42
N VAL A 125 19.73 3.80 8.88
CA VAL A 125 18.90 2.61 9.14
C VAL A 125 18.67 1.81 7.86
N SER A 126 18.26 2.47 6.79
CA SER A 126 18.02 1.83 5.49
C SER A 126 19.26 1.11 4.99
N ALA A 127 20.44 1.73 5.04
CA ALA A 127 21.68 1.13 4.59
C ALA A 127 22.05 -0.13 5.39
N ALA A 128 21.97 -0.07 6.73
CA ALA A 128 22.29 -1.19 7.61
C ALA A 128 21.37 -2.40 7.37
N HIS A 129 20.07 -2.15 7.24
CA HIS A 129 19.08 -3.22 7.14
C HIS A 129 18.86 -3.74 5.72
N ARG A 130 19.08 -2.91 4.68
CA ARG A 130 19.05 -3.34 3.28
C ARG A 130 20.00 -4.50 3.03
N ALA A 131 21.24 -4.40 3.52
CA ALA A 131 22.23 -5.46 3.43
C ALA A 131 21.82 -6.69 4.24
N ALA A 132 21.31 -6.50 5.46
CA ALA A 132 20.91 -7.60 6.35
C ALA A 132 19.72 -8.44 5.84
N LEU A 133 18.86 -7.84 5.01
CA LEU A 133 17.68 -8.45 4.40
C LEU A 133 17.83 -8.76 2.90
N ASP A 134 19.03 -8.56 2.34
CA ASP A 134 19.32 -8.76 0.91
C ASP A 134 18.35 -8.00 -0.01
N LEU A 135 17.97 -6.78 0.37
CA LEU A 135 16.97 -6.00 -0.37
C LEU A 135 17.62 -5.29 -1.58
N PRO A 136 16.90 -5.17 -2.71
CA PRO A 136 17.40 -4.50 -3.89
C PRO A 136 17.81 -3.04 -3.62
N ALA A 137 18.85 -2.59 -4.32
CA ALA A 137 19.30 -1.19 -4.31
C ALA A 137 18.37 -0.27 -5.13
N THR A 138 17.66 -0.82 -6.12
CA THR A 138 16.79 -0.05 -7.02
C THR A 138 15.58 0.50 -6.27
N GLY A 139 15.06 1.67 -6.67
CA GLY A 139 13.78 2.16 -6.18
C GLY A 139 12.58 1.44 -6.82
N VAL A 140 11.37 1.82 -6.40
CA VAL A 140 10.12 1.43 -7.04
C VAL A 140 9.65 2.60 -7.91
N GLU A 141 9.66 2.43 -9.23
CA GLU A 141 9.52 3.56 -10.18
C GLU A 141 8.26 4.39 -9.95
N TRP A 142 7.12 3.75 -9.69
CA TRP A 142 5.84 4.45 -9.47
C TRP A 142 5.73 5.13 -8.10
N LEU A 143 6.60 4.80 -7.13
CA LEU A 143 6.69 5.45 -5.83
C LEU A 143 7.76 6.55 -5.79
N ARG A 144 8.61 6.64 -6.82
CA ARG A 144 9.84 7.43 -6.79
C ARG A 144 9.61 8.92 -6.52
N SER A 145 8.46 9.47 -6.93
CA SER A 145 8.11 10.87 -6.71
C SER A 145 7.68 11.18 -5.27
N VAL A 146 7.32 10.16 -4.49
CA VAL A 146 6.68 10.32 -3.16
C VAL A 146 7.33 9.46 -2.09
N THR A 147 8.50 8.90 -2.34
CA THR A 147 9.27 8.12 -1.37
C THR A 147 10.70 8.63 -1.30
N SER A 148 11.35 8.36 -0.19
CA SER A 148 12.75 8.69 0.00
C SER A 148 13.63 7.85 -0.95
N PRO A 149 14.86 8.30 -1.26
CA PRO A 149 15.84 7.47 -1.96
C PRO A 149 16.29 6.25 -1.13
N HIS A 150 15.84 6.15 0.13
CA HIS A 150 16.18 5.11 1.09
C HIS A 150 15.06 4.07 1.27
N LEU A 151 14.01 4.12 0.43
CA LEU A 151 12.93 3.12 0.40
C LEU A 151 13.47 1.68 0.49
N LEU A 152 12.98 0.93 1.48
CA LEU A 152 13.21 -0.50 1.62
C LEU A 152 12.03 -1.23 0.97
N HIS A 153 12.30 -2.11 0.00
CA HIS A 153 11.24 -2.88 -0.63
C HIS A 153 11.69 -4.27 -1.07
N CYS A 154 10.73 -5.18 -1.20
CA CYS A 154 10.90 -6.42 -1.94
C CYS A 154 9.59 -6.89 -2.57
N ALA A 155 9.70 -7.59 -3.69
CA ALA A 155 8.58 -8.15 -4.42
C ALA A 155 8.61 -9.68 -4.38
N PHE A 156 7.70 -10.27 -3.58
CA PHE A 156 7.43 -11.70 -3.52
C PHE A 156 8.67 -12.60 -3.31
N LYS A 157 9.50 -12.24 -2.34
CA LYS A 157 10.65 -13.07 -1.94
C LYS A 157 10.53 -13.53 -0.49
N PRO A 158 11.28 -14.56 -0.08
CA PRO A 158 11.39 -14.91 1.33
C PRO A 158 11.95 -13.74 2.14
N LEU A 159 11.31 -13.45 3.26
CA LEU A 159 11.74 -12.39 4.19
C LEU A 159 11.76 -12.95 5.60
N ASP A 160 12.93 -12.93 6.24
CA ASP A 160 13.09 -13.42 7.61
C ASP A 160 12.29 -12.56 8.60
N PRO A 161 11.33 -13.14 9.35
CA PRO A 161 10.44 -12.36 10.21
C PRO A 161 11.14 -11.60 11.33
N GLU A 162 12.19 -12.16 11.93
CA GLU A 162 12.88 -11.53 13.07
C GLU A 162 13.78 -10.38 12.59
N ARG A 163 14.51 -10.58 11.48
CA ARG A 163 15.30 -9.53 10.85
C ARG A 163 14.40 -8.40 10.33
N PHE A 164 13.24 -8.74 9.78
CA PHE A 164 12.30 -7.71 9.33
C PHE A 164 11.70 -6.95 10.51
N LEU A 165 11.34 -7.62 11.60
CA LEU A 165 10.86 -6.95 12.81
C LEU A 165 11.94 -6.03 13.39
N ALA A 166 13.20 -6.44 13.42
CA ALA A 166 14.29 -5.58 13.86
C ALA A 166 14.44 -4.33 12.97
N THR A 167 14.26 -4.48 11.66
CA THR A 167 14.24 -3.35 10.71
C THR A 167 13.06 -2.42 10.96
N PHE A 168 11.88 -3.00 11.20
CA PHE A 168 10.68 -2.25 11.52
C PHE A 168 10.84 -1.46 12.81
N ASP A 169 11.30 -2.10 13.90
CA ASP A 169 11.56 -1.44 15.19
C ASP A 169 12.56 -0.29 15.05
N ALA A 170 13.67 -0.51 14.34
CA ALA A 170 14.67 0.53 14.08
C ALA A 170 14.10 1.71 13.28
N THR A 171 13.26 1.44 12.28
CA THR A 171 12.61 2.48 11.47
C THR A 171 11.62 3.30 12.31
N VAL A 172 10.76 2.64 13.09
CA VAL A 172 9.77 3.34 13.95
C VAL A 172 10.47 4.14 15.04
N THR A 173 11.51 3.57 15.67
CA THR A 173 12.32 4.27 16.68
C THR A 173 12.97 5.50 16.07
N THR A 174 13.55 5.39 14.88
CA THR A 174 14.16 6.52 14.18
C THR A 174 13.12 7.57 13.78
N TRP A 175 11.93 7.16 13.35
CA TRP A 175 10.84 8.08 13.04
C TRP A 175 10.47 8.95 14.23
N ARG A 176 10.35 8.32 15.41
CA ARG A 176 10.11 9.04 16.65
C ARG A 176 11.28 9.94 17.04
N ASP A 177 12.44 9.34 17.30
CA ASP A 177 13.55 9.99 17.99
C ASP A 177 14.21 11.09 17.15
N ALA A 178 14.32 10.87 15.83
CA ALA A 178 15.01 11.78 14.93
C ALA A 178 14.07 12.79 14.24
N TYR A 179 12.76 12.50 14.17
CA TYR A 179 11.84 13.34 13.42
C TYR A 179 10.66 13.87 14.25
N ILE A 180 9.91 13.01 14.96
CA ILE A 180 8.71 13.47 15.69
C ILE A 180 9.08 14.27 16.94
N ASP A 181 9.92 13.72 17.80
CA ASP A 181 10.27 14.33 19.08
C ASP A 181 10.94 15.71 18.89
N PRO A 182 11.94 15.88 18.01
CA PRO A 182 12.59 17.19 17.80
C PRO A 182 11.79 18.16 16.93
N ALA A 183 10.73 17.71 16.23
CA ALA A 183 9.99 18.59 15.34
C ALA A 183 9.32 19.75 16.08
N THR A 184 9.52 20.96 15.56
CA THR A 184 8.89 22.19 16.03
C THR A 184 7.77 22.60 15.09
N HIS A 185 6.77 23.28 15.63
CA HIS A 185 5.72 23.88 14.81
C HIS A 185 6.30 24.94 13.86
N ASP A 186 5.95 24.85 12.60
CA ASP A 186 6.33 25.78 11.55
C ASP A 186 5.18 26.77 11.29
N GLY A 187 5.46 28.06 11.47
CA GLY A 187 4.48 29.13 11.24
C GLY A 187 4.47 29.67 9.81
N ASP A 188 5.36 29.22 8.93
CA ASP A 188 5.43 29.73 7.55
C ASP A 188 4.36 29.09 6.66
N ALA A 189 3.42 29.90 6.18
CA ALA A 189 2.28 29.43 5.40
C ALA A 189 2.68 28.77 4.07
N ALA A 190 3.77 29.23 3.42
CA ALA A 190 4.22 28.67 2.16
C ALA A 190 4.83 27.26 2.36
N SER A 191 5.66 27.10 3.39
CA SER A 191 6.21 25.81 3.82
C SER A 191 5.12 24.82 4.21
N VAL A 192 4.15 25.26 5.02
CA VAL A 192 3.00 24.42 5.42
C VAL A 192 2.18 23.97 4.20
N GLN A 193 1.90 24.90 3.27
CA GLN A 193 1.16 24.58 2.05
C GLN A 193 1.92 23.59 1.15
N ALA A 194 3.23 23.75 1.00
CA ALA A 194 4.06 22.82 0.22
C ALA A 194 4.04 21.41 0.84
N ARG A 195 4.10 21.28 2.17
CA ARG A 195 3.96 20.00 2.86
C ARG A 195 2.56 19.39 2.66
N ARG A 196 1.51 20.21 2.70
CA ARG A 196 0.13 19.79 2.42
C ARG A 196 0.01 19.16 1.03
N GLU A 197 0.58 19.80 0.02
CA GLU A 197 0.59 19.31 -1.37
C GLU A 197 1.38 18.00 -1.52
N ALA A 198 2.55 17.91 -0.86
CA ALA A 198 3.36 16.69 -0.87
C ALA A 198 2.62 15.49 -0.24
N VAL A 199 1.96 15.68 0.90
CA VAL A 199 1.17 14.63 1.55
C VAL A 199 -0.02 14.22 0.69
N LEU A 200 -0.73 15.17 0.07
CA LEU A 200 -1.84 14.86 -0.84
C LEU A 200 -1.41 14.06 -2.06
N GLU A 201 -0.29 14.44 -2.69
CA GLU A 201 0.24 13.73 -3.85
C GLU A 201 0.68 12.31 -3.47
N MET A 202 1.32 12.14 -2.32
CA MET A 202 1.65 10.83 -1.79
C MET A 202 0.40 9.97 -1.55
N LYS A 203 -0.62 10.50 -0.87
CA LYS A 203 -1.89 9.78 -0.65
C LYS A 203 -2.53 9.37 -1.98
N ARG A 204 -2.53 10.26 -2.98
CA ARG A 204 -3.05 9.98 -4.33
C ARG A 204 -2.30 8.84 -5.01
N ILE A 205 -0.97 8.90 -5.06
CA ILE A 205 -0.14 7.87 -5.69
C ILE A 205 -0.30 6.52 -4.97
N LEU A 206 -0.32 6.51 -3.64
CA LEU A 206 -0.54 5.28 -2.86
C LEU A 206 -1.91 4.68 -3.16
N PHE A 207 -2.98 5.47 -3.13
CA PHE A 207 -4.33 5.01 -3.40
C PHE A 207 -4.51 4.45 -4.82
N GLN A 208 -4.01 5.17 -5.84
CA GLN A 208 -4.15 4.76 -7.25
C GLN A 208 -3.40 3.46 -7.59
N ASN A 209 -2.42 3.10 -6.78
CA ASN A 209 -1.58 1.93 -6.99
C ASN A 209 -1.77 0.86 -5.90
N ASP A 210 -2.75 1.04 -5.00
CA ASP A 210 -3.07 0.07 -3.95
C ASP A 210 -3.72 -1.19 -4.56
N PRO A 211 -3.05 -2.36 -4.49
CA PRO A 211 -3.62 -3.60 -5.00
C PRO A 211 -4.77 -4.14 -4.12
N ALA A 212 -4.90 -3.68 -2.88
CA ALA A 212 -5.91 -4.16 -1.94
C ALA A 212 -7.29 -3.52 -2.19
N PHE A 213 -7.34 -2.26 -2.60
CA PHE A 213 -8.60 -1.54 -2.80
C PHE A 213 -9.57 -2.26 -3.78
N PRO A 214 -9.16 -2.69 -5.00
CA PRO A 214 -10.05 -3.45 -5.90
C PRO A 214 -10.45 -4.83 -5.35
N VAL A 215 -9.60 -5.44 -4.51
CA VAL A 215 -9.92 -6.71 -3.85
C VAL A 215 -11.02 -6.49 -2.81
N PHE A 216 -10.90 -5.45 -1.99
CA PHE A 216 -11.90 -5.10 -0.99
C PHE A 216 -13.20 -4.64 -1.63
N THR A 217 -13.20 -3.85 -2.70
CA THR A 217 -14.42 -3.47 -3.42
C THR A 217 -15.18 -4.69 -3.94
N ARG A 218 -14.50 -5.68 -4.53
CA ARG A 218 -15.16 -6.93 -4.97
C ARG A 218 -15.61 -7.82 -3.82
N THR A 219 -14.92 -7.72 -2.68
CA THR A 219 -15.20 -8.57 -1.53
C THR A 219 -16.36 -8.03 -0.71
N PHE A 220 -16.35 -6.74 -0.39
CA PHE A 220 -17.25 -6.10 0.56
C PHE A 220 -18.19 -5.05 -0.08
N GLY A 221 -18.00 -4.74 -1.36
CA GLY A 221 -18.73 -3.68 -2.05
C GLY A 221 -18.06 -2.31 -1.91
N ARG A 222 -18.49 -1.38 -2.77
CA ARG A 222 -17.91 -0.02 -2.87
C ARG A 222 -18.01 0.77 -1.56
N ALA A 223 -19.18 0.75 -0.91
CA ALA A 223 -19.38 1.53 0.32
C ALA A 223 -18.37 1.15 1.42
N MET A 224 -18.10 -0.16 1.60
CA MET A 224 -17.12 -0.61 2.59
C MET A 224 -15.68 -0.29 2.14
N SER A 225 -15.34 -0.45 0.87
CA SER A 225 -14.00 -0.07 0.40
C SER A 225 -13.73 1.43 0.54
N ASP A 226 -14.75 2.27 0.35
CA ASP A 226 -14.64 3.72 0.52
C ASP A 226 -14.38 4.07 2.00
N VAL A 227 -14.98 3.36 2.96
CA VAL A 227 -14.68 3.49 4.40
C VAL A 227 -13.24 3.09 4.70
N LEU A 228 -12.75 1.98 4.15
CA LEU A 228 -11.36 1.55 4.35
C LEU A 228 -10.36 2.55 3.73
N ALA A 229 -10.72 3.16 2.61
CA ALA A 229 -9.91 4.20 1.98
C ALA A 229 -9.97 5.53 2.76
N GLU A 230 -11.10 5.90 3.38
CA GLU A 230 -11.14 7.02 4.32
C GLU A 230 -10.20 6.74 5.51
N ALA A 231 -10.27 5.54 6.10
CA ALA A 231 -9.41 5.19 7.22
C ALA A 231 -7.93 5.37 6.86
N ALA A 232 -7.54 4.97 5.65
CA ALA A 232 -6.17 5.06 5.15
C ALA A 232 -5.75 6.46 4.66
N PHE A 233 -6.64 7.24 4.04
CA PHE A 233 -6.26 8.45 3.28
C PHE A 233 -7.06 9.71 3.66
N GLY A 234 -7.91 9.64 4.68
CA GLY A 234 -8.58 10.79 5.29
C GLY A 234 -7.64 11.66 6.12
N GLY A 235 -8.20 12.41 7.08
CA GLY A 235 -7.46 13.36 7.92
C GLY A 235 -7.23 14.71 7.24
N GLU A 236 -6.25 15.49 7.71
CA GLU A 236 -5.87 16.79 7.17
C GLU A 236 -4.40 16.78 6.69
N PRO A 237 -4.16 16.84 5.36
CA PRO A 237 -5.13 16.94 4.28
C PRO A 237 -5.72 15.57 3.88
N GLY A 238 -7.02 15.51 3.68
CA GLY A 238 -7.73 14.29 3.26
C GLY A 238 -7.76 14.14 1.74
N LEU A 239 -7.61 12.91 1.26
CA LEU A 239 -7.77 12.60 -0.16
C LEU A 239 -9.26 12.50 -0.52
N ALA A 240 -9.73 13.33 -1.45
CA ALA A 240 -11.04 13.17 -2.05
C ALA A 240 -11.05 11.93 -2.97
N LEU A 241 -11.57 10.80 -2.48
CA LEU A 241 -11.55 9.53 -3.21
C LEU A 241 -12.16 9.64 -4.62
N ALA A 242 -13.25 10.40 -4.77
CA ALA A 242 -13.89 10.62 -6.06
C ALA A 242 -12.98 11.31 -7.10
N GLU A 243 -12.07 12.18 -6.64
CA GLU A 243 -11.11 12.89 -7.50
C GLU A 243 -9.85 12.06 -7.75
N ALA A 244 -9.49 11.18 -6.81
CA ALA A 244 -8.32 10.32 -6.92
C ALA A 244 -8.56 9.10 -7.83
N ILE A 245 -9.81 8.62 -7.92
CA ILE A 245 -10.20 7.57 -8.85
C ILE A 245 -10.20 8.13 -10.27
N GLU A 246 -9.27 7.64 -11.10
CA GLU A 246 -9.29 7.96 -12.52
C GLU A 246 -10.59 7.45 -13.17
N PRO A 247 -11.30 8.28 -13.96
CA PRO A 247 -12.48 7.84 -14.65
C PRO A 247 -12.12 6.68 -15.59
N PRO A 248 -12.98 5.64 -15.69
CA PRO A 248 -12.73 4.59 -16.64
C PRO A 248 -12.67 5.18 -18.05
N PRO A 249 -11.82 4.62 -18.94
CA PRO A 249 -11.82 5.02 -20.33
C PRO A 249 -13.21 4.80 -20.94
N ALA A 250 -13.58 5.62 -21.93
CA ALA A 250 -14.86 5.47 -22.59
C ALA A 250 -15.03 4.02 -23.11
N PRO A 251 -16.16 3.35 -22.84
CA PRO A 251 -16.39 1.96 -23.23
C PRO A 251 -16.04 1.72 -24.71
N GLY A 252 -15.16 0.77 -24.99
CA GLY A 252 -14.75 0.43 -26.36
C GLY A 252 -13.72 1.38 -27.00
N SER A 253 -13.23 2.39 -26.27
CA SER A 253 -12.29 3.39 -26.81
C SER A 253 -10.87 2.89 -27.09
N TRP A 254 -10.44 1.80 -26.47
CA TRP A 254 -9.09 1.27 -26.67
C TRP A 254 -9.00 0.54 -28.01
N VAL A 255 -8.28 1.17 -28.95
CA VAL A 255 -7.96 0.60 -30.25
C VAL A 255 -6.46 0.68 -30.48
N ASN A 256 -5.83 -0.46 -30.78
CA ASN A 256 -4.47 -0.53 -31.29
C ASN A 256 -4.51 -0.61 -32.82
N LYS A 257 -4.45 0.55 -33.48
CA LYS A 257 -4.50 0.66 -34.95
C LYS A 257 -3.37 -0.09 -35.66
N LYS A 258 -2.20 -0.23 -35.03
CA LYS A 258 -1.04 -0.92 -35.62
C LYS A 258 -1.26 -2.42 -35.69
N LEU A 259 -1.99 -2.99 -34.73
CA LEU A 259 -2.28 -4.41 -34.66
C LEU A 259 -3.67 -4.77 -35.20
N GLY A 260 -4.52 -3.77 -35.50
CA GLY A 260 -5.90 -4.00 -35.92
C GLY A 260 -6.78 -4.56 -34.80
N ILE A 261 -6.47 -4.22 -33.55
CA ILE A 261 -7.12 -4.79 -32.36
C ILE A 261 -7.96 -3.73 -31.65
N ALA A 262 -9.21 -4.05 -31.33
CA ALA A 262 -10.10 -3.28 -30.48
C ALA A 262 -10.37 -4.02 -29.16
N TRP A 263 -10.92 -3.31 -28.16
CA TRP A 263 -11.24 -3.87 -26.85
C TRP A 263 -12.72 -3.68 -26.53
N ASN A 264 -13.34 -4.68 -25.92
CA ASN A 264 -14.67 -4.55 -25.31
C ASN A 264 -14.62 -3.72 -24.01
N ALA A 265 -15.76 -3.13 -23.66
CA ALA A 265 -15.94 -2.35 -22.43
C ALA A 265 -15.52 -3.14 -21.18
N ASP A 266 -16.07 -4.35 -20.99
CA ASP A 266 -15.78 -5.19 -19.83
C ASP A 266 -14.30 -5.61 -19.75
N ALA A 267 -13.64 -5.73 -20.90
CA ALA A 267 -12.21 -6.04 -20.96
C ALA A 267 -11.36 -4.83 -20.54
N GLN A 268 -11.77 -3.62 -20.91
CA GLN A 268 -11.12 -2.37 -20.46
C GLN A 268 -11.31 -2.17 -18.97
N GLU A 269 -12.52 -2.39 -18.46
CA GLU A 269 -12.85 -2.27 -17.03
C GLU A 269 -11.98 -3.24 -16.20
N ARG A 270 -11.83 -4.49 -16.64
CA ARG A 270 -11.00 -5.48 -15.95
C ARG A 270 -9.52 -5.06 -15.87
N VAL A 271 -8.98 -4.41 -16.90
CA VAL A 271 -7.62 -3.86 -16.86
C VAL A 271 -7.54 -2.61 -15.99
N HIS A 272 -8.59 -1.78 -15.96
CA HIS A 272 -8.68 -0.57 -15.13
C HIS A 272 -8.67 -0.88 -13.62
N GLU A 273 -9.15 -2.06 -13.22
CA GLU A 273 -9.02 -2.57 -11.84
C GLU A 273 -7.57 -2.82 -11.39
N ALA A 274 -6.61 -2.93 -12.31
CA ALA A 274 -5.21 -3.10 -11.93
C ALA A 274 -4.59 -1.78 -11.45
N PRO A 275 -3.54 -1.82 -10.60
CA PRO A 275 -2.76 -0.64 -10.24
C PRO A 275 -2.33 0.15 -11.48
N ALA A 276 -2.44 1.48 -11.42
CA ALA A 276 -2.23 2.37 -12.58
C ALA A 276 -0.90 2.08 -13.31
N PHE A 277 0.17 1.85 -12.56
CA PHE A 277 1.50 1.54 -13.11
C PHE A 277 1.57 0.22 -13.92
N LEU A 278 0.71 -0.77 -13.64
CA LEU A 278 0.70 -2.05 -14.34
C LEU A 278 -0.17 -2.05 -15.60
N ARG A 279 -1.15 -1.14 -15.70
CA ARG A 279 -2.15 -1.15 -16.79
C ARG A 279 -1.50 -1.09 -18.19
N PRO A 280 -0.49 -0.24 -18.46
CA PRO A 280 0.15 -0.20 -19.79
C PRO A 280 0.83 -1.53 -20.16
N MET A 281 1.47 -2.18 -19.18
CA MET A 281 2.13 -3.47 -19.37
C MET A 281 1.10 -4.58 -19.64
N ILE A 282 0.04 -4.66 -18.82
CA ILE A 282 -1.06 -5.63 -18.97
C ILE A 282 -1.69 -5.48 -20.35
N ARG A 283 -2.01 -4.24 -20.77
CA ARG A 283 -2.56 -3.95 -22.09
C ARG A 283 -1.66 -4.44 -23.22
N ARG A 284 -0.36 -4.11 -23.17
CA ARG A 284 0.62 -4.56 -24.18
C ARG A 284 0.74 -6.07 -24.27
N ILE A 285 0.71 -6.74 -23.13
CA ILE A 285 0.77 -8.20 -23.04
C ILE A 285 -0.45 -8.83 -23.71
N ILE A 286 -1.66 -8.36 -23.39
CA ILE A 286 -2.91 -8.91 -23.93
C ILE A 286 -3.03 -8.62 -25.42
N GLU A 287 -2.68 -7.40 -25.88
CA GLU A 287 -2.66 -7.06 -27.31
C GLU A 287 -1.68 -7.94 -28.10
N LYS A 288 -0.53 -8.30 -27.52
CA LYS A 288 0.43 -9.22 -28.14
C LYS A 288 -0.13 -10.64 -28.25
N GLU A 289 -0.84 -11.13 -27.24
CA GLU A 289 -1.48 -12.45 -27.29
C GLU A 289 -2.66 -12.47 -28.27
N ALA A 290 -3.49 -11.42 -28.28
CA ALA A 290 -4.57 -11.25 -29.27
C ALA A 290 -4.03 -11.29 -30.71
N ALA A 291 -2.93 -10.57 -30.98
CA ALA A 291 -2.28 -10.58 -32.30
C ALA A 291 -1.78 -11.97 -32.70
N LYS A 292 -1.24 -12.75 -31.75
CA LYS A 292 -0.79 -14.13 -32.00
C LYS A 292 -1.96 -15.09 -32.26
N GLU A 293 -3.08 -14.90 -31.56
CA GLU A 293 -4.30 -15.70 -31.71
C GLU A 293 -5.16 -15.26 -32.91
N GLY A 294 -4.77 -14.19 -33.62
CA GLY A 294 -5.55 -13.64 -34.73
C GLY A 294 -6.86 -12.98 -34.29
N VAL A 295 -6.96 -12.59 -33.02
CA VAL A 295 -8.16 -11.99 -32.42
C VAL A 295 -8.13 -10.47 -32.63
N SER A 296 -9.15 -9.95 -33.31
CA SER A 296 -9.30 -8.51 -33.59
C SER A 296 -10.09 -7.75 -32.51
N LEU A 297 -10.81 -8.46 -31.63
CA LEU A 297 -11.59 -7.88 -30.54
C LEU A 297 -11.30 -8.58 -29.21
N ILE A 298 -10.66 -7.86 -28.29
CA ILE A 298 -10.32 -8.36 -26.97
C ILE A 298 -11.57 -8.35 -26.08
N ALA A 299 -12.06 -9.54 -25.75
CA ALA A 299 -13.11 -9.76 -24.76
C ALA A 299 -12.53 -10.10 -23.39
N VAL A 300 -13.36 -10.00 -22.34
CA VAL A 300 -12.95 -10.26 -20.95
C VAL A 300 -12.36 -11.66 -20.74
N ASP A 301 -12.78 -12.64 -21.53
CA ASP A 301 -12.26 -14.02 -21.44
C ASP A 301 -10.79 -14.10 -21.86
N LEU A 302 -10.36 -13.35 -22.88
CA LEU A 302 -8.95 -13.31 -23.26
C LEU A 302 -8.11 -12.65 -22.16
N VAL A 303 -8.64 -11.60 -21.52
CA VAL A 303 -8.00 -10.95 -20.36
C VAL A 303 -7.80 -11.98 -19.24
N LYS A 304 -8.86 -12.70 -18.85
CA LYS A 304 -8.81 -13.75 -17.81
C LYS A 304 -7.82 -14.87 -18.15
N ARG A 305 -7.81 -15.34 -19.39
CA ARG A 305 -6.84 -16.36 -19.86
C ARG A 305 -5.40 -15.85 -19.74
N CYS A 306 -5.15 -14.61 -20.15
CA CYS A 306 -3.83 -13.99 -20.00
C CYS A 306 -3.45 -13.91 -18.52
N GLU A 307 -4.31 -13.38 -17.65
CA GLU A 307 -4.06 -13.31 -16.21
C GLU A 307 -3.70 -14.68 -15.62
N GLN A 308 -4.41 -15.73 -16.00
CA GLN A 308 -4.15 -17.10 -15.53
C GLN A 308 -2.81 -17.64 -16.04
N LYS A 309 -2.48 -17.39 -17.30
CA LYS A 309 -1.20 -17.78 -17.93
C LYS A 309 0.00 -17.04 -17.33
N TYR A 310 -0.17 -15.78 -16.92
CA TYR A 310 0.89 -15.03 -16.26
C TYR A 310 0.99 -15.36 -14.76
N ARG A 311 -0.13 -15.67 -14.08
CA ARG A 311 -0.13 -16.24 -12.73
C ARG A 311 0.51 -17.62 -12.61
N SER A 312 0.55 -18.41 -13.68
CA SER A 312 1.21 -19.72 -13.67
C SER A 312 2.69 -19.64 -14.05
N ARG A 313 3.11 -18.58 -14.74
CA ARG A 313 4.52 -18.32 -15.10
C ARG A 313 5.28 -17.47 -14.08
N MET A 314 4.58 -16.56 -13.44
CA MET A 314 5.01 -15.94 -12.18
C MET A 314 4.40 -16.81 -11.10
N GLU A 315 5.10 -17.79 -10.54
CA GLU A 315 4.54 -18.48 -9.37
C GLU A 315 4.29 -17.46 -8.26
N LEU A 316 3.02 -17.02 -8.17
CA LEU A 316 2.41 -16.10 -7.22
C LEU A 316 1.82 -16.89 -6.07
#